data_AF-A0A8J4FPV0-F1
#
_entry.id   AF-A0A8J4FPV0-F1
#
_cell.length_a   1.000
_cell.length_b   1.000
_cell.length_c   1.000
_cell.angle_alpha   90.00
_cell.angle_beta   90.00
_cell.angle_gamma   90.00
#
_symmetry.space_group_name_H-M   'P 1'
#
loop_
_entity.id
_entity.type
_entity.pdbx_description
1 polymer ?
#
loop_
_entity_poly.entity_id
_entity_poly.type
_entity_poly.pdbx_seq_one_letter_code
_entity_poly.pdbx_strand_id
1 'polypeptide(L)'
;MQLSGKLSRTPLRAVDGCRLSRPLPLRTITRNEYRRTFSTNAVVEGPGEDGSTDYAAVAASLNALLAKSNKLSITGKDLRELVLQKWGRSYDVRLCKLQGRMYLQVMWKFLEQRSFPLTETEYMQQLDAVAEYLNEWDVADTVRQGILQARKPPGYTGGGNARCISIPLAVDLGGGRSAEWQ
;
A
#
# COMPACT_ATOMS: atom_id res chain seq x y z
N MET A 1 -54.66 25.04 -28.24
CA MET A 1 -54.20 23.67 -28.59
C MET A 1 -53.53 23.12 -27.33
N GLN A 2 -54.19 22.45 -26.37
CA GLN A 2 -54.80 21.09 -26.41
C GLN A 2 -53.93 20.16 -27.28
N LEU A 3 -53.24 19.15 -26.74
CA LEU A 3 -53.71 17.95 -26.01
C LEU A 3 -52.57 17.47 -25.06
N SER A 4 -52.73 17.25 -23.75
CA SER A 4 -53.38 16.12 -23.06
C SER A 4 -53.05 14.72 -23.61
N GLY A 5 -52.21 13.98 -22.87
CA GLY A 5 -52.06 12.53 -22.95
C GLY A 5 -51.79 11.97 -21.56
N LYS A 6 -52.85 11.55 -20.86
CA LYS A 6 -52.86 10.94 -19.53
C LYS A 6 -52.94 9.40 -19.63
N LEU A 7 -52.35 8.75 -18.62
CA LEU A 7 -52.75 7.49 -17.95
C LEU A 7 -52.77 6.14 -18.71
N SER A 8 -52.01 5.19 -18.18
CA SER A 8 -52.51 3.90 -17.65
C SER A 8 -51.52 3.43 -16.55
N ARG A 9 -51.85 3.34 -15.26
CA ARG A 9 -52.71 2.39 -14.50
C ARG A 9 -52.35 0.90 -14.71
N THR A 10 -51.53 0.42 -13.77
CA THR A 10 -51.43 -0.89 -13.08
C THR A 10 -52.72 -1.76 -13.08
N PRO A 11 -52.72 -3.10 -12.79
CA PRO A 11 -51.97 -3.77 -11.70
C PRO A 11 -51.56 -5.27 -11.83
N LEU A 12 -50.78 -5.72 -10.83
CA LEU A 12 -50.74 -7.03 -10.14
C LEU A 12 -50.88 -8.36 -10.92
N ARG A 13 -49.84 -9.21 -10.82
CA ARG A 13 -50.04 -10.61 -10.42
C ARG A 13 -48.83 -11.21 -9.70
N ALA A 14 -49.11 -11.71 -8.50
CA ALA A 14 -48.25 -12.48 -7.63
C ALA A 14 -48.28 -13.97 -8.01
N VAL A 15 -47.15 -14.67 -7.80
CA VAL A 15 -47.04 -16.09 -7.39
C VAL A 15 -45.62 -16.26 -6.81
N ASP A 16 -45.47 -16.29 -5.49
CA ASP A 16 -45.44 -17.50 -4.63
C ASP A 16 -44.19 -18.38 -4.82
N GLY A 17 -43.35 -18.43 -3.78
CA GLY A 17 -42.17 -19.30 -3.78
C GLY A 17 -41.14 -19.14 -2.66
N CYS A 18 -41.39 -18.35 -1.60
CA CYS A 18 -40.55 -18.37 -0.41
C CYS A 18 -40.89 -19.59 0.46
N ARG A 19 -40.26 -20.73 0.19
CA ARG A 19 -40.25 -21.88 1.12
C ARG A 19 -39.14 -21.67 2.16
N LEU A 20 -39.48 -20.94 3.22
CA LEU A 20 -38.80 -21.03 4.51
C LEU A 20 -39.06 -22.42 5.09
N SER A 21 -38.15 -23.36 4.81
CA SER A 21 -38.10 -24.63 5.50
C SER A 21 -37.58 -24.40 6.92
N ARG A 22 -38.43 -24.71 7.89
CA ARG A 22 -38.21 -24.61 9.33
C ARG A 22 -36.87 -25.21 9.78
N PRO A 23 -36.22 -24.61 10.80
CA PRO A 23 -35.10 -25.24 11.50
C PRO A 23 -35.58 -26.46 12.29
N LEU A 24 -34.92 -27.60 12.10
CA LEU A 24 -35.13 -28.81 12.89
C LEU A 24 -34.37 -28.71 14.23
N PRO A 25 -34.93 -29.23 15.33
CA PRO A 25 -34.34 -29.12 16.66
C PRO A 25 -33.10 -29.99 16.82
N LEU A 26 -32.13 -29.41 17.53
CA LEU A 26 -30.88 -30.02 17.97
C LEU A 26 -31.15 -31.28 18.80
N ARG A 27 -30.76 -32.43 18.26
CA ARG A 27 -30.62 -33.67 19.03
C ARG A 27 -29.20 -33.74 19.59
N THR A 28 -29.10 -33.64 20.91
CA THR A 28 -27.93 -34.05 21.70
C THR A 28 -27.65 -35.52 21.47
N ILE A 29 -26.54 -35.83 20.79
CA ILE A 29 -25.88 -37.14 20.84
C ILE A 29 -24.46 -36.88 21.31
N THR A 30 -24.25 -37.16 22.59
CA THR A 30 -22.93 -37.28 23.21
C THR A 30 -22.24 -38.54 22.74
N ARG A 31 -20.90 -38.48 22.82
CA ARG A 31 -19.94 -39.59 22.91
C ARG A 31 -19.24 -39.96 21.60
N ASN A 32 -18.22 -39.16 21.33
CA ASN A 32 -16.83 -39.63 21.21
C ASN A 32 -16.63 -40.86 20.33
N GLU A 33 -16.54 -40.65 19.01
CA GLU A 33 -15.88 -41.60 18.12
C GLU A 33 -14.86 -40.88 17.23
N TYR A 34 -13.61 -41.13 17.61
CA TYR A 34 -12.59 -41.59 16.69
C TYR A 34 -12.04 -40.57 15.68
N ARG A 35 -11.27 -39.64 16.25
CA ARG A 35 -10.14 -38.96 15.61
C ARG A 35 -9.12 -39.99 15.12
N ARG A 36 -9.35 -40.61 13.95
CA ARG A 36 -8.27 -41.18 13.13
C ARG A 36 -7.69 -40.06 12.27
N THR A 37 -6.89 -39.20 12.88
CA THR A 37 -5.80 -38.59 12.13
C THR A 37 -4.81 -39.71 11.86
N PHE A 38 -4.70 -40.15 10.60
CA PHE A 38 -3.49 -40.80 10.15
C PHE A 38 -2.37 -39.77 10.30
N SER A 39 -1.76 -39.75 11.48
CA SER A 39 -0.47 -39.13 11.72
C SER A 39 0.52 -39.99 10.94
N THR A 40 0.92 -39.54 9.77
CA THR A 40 2.19 -39.98 9.19
C THR A 40 3.27 -39.44 10.11
N ASN A 41 3.58 -40.21 11.14
CA ASN A 41 4.86 -40.15 11.82
C ASN A 41 5.90 -40.63 10.81
N ALA A 42 6.34 -39.72 9.93
CA ALA A 42 7.60 -39.88 9.22
C ALA A 42 8.71 -39.63 10.25
N VAL A 43 8.99 -40.66 11.03
CA VAL A 43 10.18 -40.76 11.87
C VAL A 43 11.35 -40.95 10.91
N VAL A 44 11.99 -39.84 10.55
CA VAL A 44 13.34 -39.83 9.96
C VAL A 44 14.30 -39.77 11.15
N GLU A 45 14.75 -40.94 11.62
CA GLU A 45 15.91 -41.03 12.50
C GLU A 45 17.16 -41.11 11.63
N GLY A 46 17.88 -39.99 11.55
CA GLY A 46 19.27 -39.95 11.08
C GLY A 46 20.23 -40.09 12.26
N PRO A 47 21.43 -40.67 12.06
CA PRO A 47 22.43 -40.85 13.11
C PRO A 47 23.00 -39.49 13.55
N GLY A 48 23.33 -39.39 14.84
CA GLY A 48 23.53 -38.13 15.53
C GLY A 48 24.82 -37.36 15.25
N GLU A 49 24.74 -36.06 15.55
CA GLU A 49 25.81 -35.21 16.06
C GLU A 49 25.19 -34.29 17.12
N ASP A 50 25.87 -34.16 18.25
CA ASP A 50 25.56 -33.33 19.40
C ASP A 50 25.67 -31.83 19.04
N GLY A 51 24.54 -31.24 18.71
CA GLY A 51 24.48 -29.82 18.37
C GLY A 51 23.05 -29.40 18.08
N SER A 52 22.14 -29.64 19.04
CA SER A 52 20.74 -29.23 18.94
C SER A 52 20.66 -27.70 19.01
N THR A 53 20.98 -27.06 17.90
CA THR A 53 20.70 -25.65 17.66
C THR A 53 19.18 -25.58 17.53
N ASP A 54 18.51 -24.77 18.35
CA ASP A 54 17.06 -24.59 18.34
C ASP A 54 16.57 -23.97 17.02
N TYR A 55 16.57 -24.71 15.92
CA TYR A 55 16.26 -24.25 14.56
C TYR A 55 14.92 -23.49 14.48
N ALA A 56 13.96 -23.83 15.35
CA ALA A 56 12.70 -23.12 15.48
C ALA A 56 12.87 -21.65 15.96
N ALA A 57 13.74 -21.42 16.95
CA ALA A 57 14.08 -20.07 17.42
C ALA A 57 14.87 -19.30 16.36
N VAL A 58 15.75 -19.99 15.61
CA VAL A 58 16.48 -19.39 14.49
C VAL A 58 15.53 -18.99 13.36
N ALA A 59 14.53 -19.82 13.03
CA ALA A 59 13.51 -19.53 12.03
C ALA A 59 12.63 -18.32 12.42
N ALA A 60 12.22 -18.22 13.68
CA ALA A 60 11.49 -17.05 14.18
C ALA A 60 12.32 -15.76 14.05
N SER A 61 13.61 -15.83 14.38
CA SER A 61 14.55 -14.70 14.25
C SER A 61 14.74 -14.28 12.79
N LEU A 62 14.87 -15.24 11.87
CA LEU A 62 14.94 -14.98 10.43
C LEU A 62 13.67 -14.28 9.93
N ASN A 63 12.49 -14.79 10.29
CA ASN A 63 11.22 -14.17 9.92
C ASN A 63 11.09 -12.74 10.46
N ALA A 64 11.54 -12.49 11.69
CA ALA A 64 11.55 -11.15 12.28
C ALA A 64 12.49 -10.20 11.52
N LEU A 65 13.68 -10.66 11.13
CA LEU A 65 14.62 -9.88 10.32
C LEU A 65 14.06 -9.60 8.92
N LEU A 66 13.50 -10.59 8.24
CA LEU A 66 12.88 -10.42 6.92
C LEU A 66 11.71 -9.42 6.98
N ALA A 67 10.86 -9.51 8.00
CA ALA A 67 9.77 -8.56 8.22
C ALA A 67 10.29 -7.13 8.49
N LYS A 68 11.41 -7.00 9.21
CA LYS A 68 12.06 -5.72 9.44
C LYS A 68 12.65 -5.14 8.15
N SER A 69 13.36 -5.95 7.37
CA SER A 69 13.96 -5.54 6.09
C SER A 69 12.90 -5.09 5.08
N ASN A 70 11.77 -5.80 4.97
CA ASN A 70 10.65 -5.41 4.11
C ASN A 70 9.98 -4.09 4.54
N LYS A 71 10.11 -3.69 5.81
CA LYS A 71 9.63 -2.40 6.30
C LYS A 71 10.61 -1.27 6.01
N LEU A 72 11.91 -1.59 5.89
CA LEU A 72 12.97 -0.63 5.62
C LEU A 72 13.03 -0.27 4.14
N SER A 73 12.88 -1.24 3.26
CA SER A 73 12.79 -0.98 1.81
C SER A 73 11.42 -0.42 1.43
N ILE A 74 11.41 0.49 0.46
CA ILE A 74 10.19 1.05 -0.13
C ILE A 74 10.11 0.66 -1.59
N THR A 75 8.90 0.35 -2.06
CA THR A 75 8.65 0.03 -3.49
C THR A 75 7.78 1.12 -4.10
N GLY A 76 7.73 1.21 -5.44
CA GLY A 76 6.85 2.18 -6.11
C GLY A 76 5.37 2.00 -5.73
N LYS A 77 4.94 0.75 -5.48
CA LYS A 77 3.59 0.43 -5.00
C LYS A 77 3.35 0.94 -3.58
N ASP A 78 4.31 0.78 -2.69
CA ASP A 78 4.23 1.28 -1.30
C ASP A 78 4.16 2.82 -1.30
N LEU A 79 4.96 3.51 -2.13
CA LEU A 79 4.85 4.97 -2.32
C LEU A 79 3.46 5.39 -2.78
N ARG A 80 2.90 4.73 -3.81
CA ARG A 80 1.54 5.00 -4.29
C ARG A 80 0.53 4.84 -3.16
N GLU A 81 0.62 3.75 -2.40
CA GLU A 81 -0.30 3.45 -1.32
C GLU A 81 -0.18 4.46 -0.16
N LEU A 82 1.03 4.85 0.24
CA LEU A 82 1.25 5.87 1.27
C LEU A 82 0.61 7.21 0.90
N VAL A 83 0.81 7.66 -0.33
CA VAL A 83 0.26 8.91 -0.86
C VAL A 83 -1.27 8.83 -0.93
N LEU A 84 -1.79 7.69 -1.42
CA LEU A 84 -3.24 7.44 -1.54
C LEU A 84 -3.91 7.37 -0.17
N GLN A 85 -3.34 6.67 0.80
CA GLN A 85 -3.87 6.59 2.17
C GLN A 85 -3.85 7.95 2.87
N LYS A 86 -2.83 8.77 2.61
CA LYS A 86 -2.68 10.08 3.27
C LYS A 86 -3.62 11.15 2.73
N TRP A 87 -3.78 11.24 1.41
CA TRP A 87 -4.51 12.34 0.77
C TRP A 87 -5.70 11.91 -0.11
N GLY A 88 -5.93 10.61 -0.26
CA GLY A 88 -7.06 10.05 -1.03
C GLY A 88 -6.90 10.15 -2.55
N ARG A 89 -5.70 10.45 -3.06
CA ARG A 89 -5.39 10.55 -4.51
C ARG A 89 -4.00 10.05 -4.82
N SER A 90 -3.78 9.56 -6.04
CA SER A 90 -2.47 9.07 -6.50
C SER A 90 -1.63 10.22 -7.08
N TYR A 91 -1.05 11.04 -6.21
CA TYR A 91 -0.21 12.17 -6.62
C TYR A 91 1.12 11.74 -7.23
N ASP A 92 1.59 12.54 -8.18
CA ASP A 92 2.93 12.41 -8.78
C ASP A 92 4.03 12.73 -7.77
N VAL A 93 5.11 11.94 -7.78
CA VAL A 93 6.24 12.09 -6.85
C VAL A 93 7.53 12.22 -7.66
N ARG A 94 8.35 13.22 -7.34
CA ARG A 94 9.60 13.53 -8.04
C ARG A 94 10.73 13.82 -7.06
N LEU A 95 11.95 13.53 -7.50
CA LEU A 95 13.17 13.97 -6.83
C LEU A 95 13.65 15.28 -7.43
N CYS A 96 14.10 16.21 -6.58
CA CYS A 96 14.60 17.51 -7.01
C CYS A 96 15.80 17.92 -6.15
N LYS A 97 16.81 18.50 -6.80
CA LYS A 97 17.96 19.10 -6.15
C LYS A 97 17.75 20.61 -6.04
N LEU A 98 17.77 21.15 -4.82
CA LEU A 98 17.66 22.57 -4.55
C LEU A 98 18.79 23.00 -3.60
N GLN A 99 19.59 23.98 -4.01
CA GLN A 99 20.70 24.54 -3.22
C GLN A 99 21.64 23.47 -2.63
N GLY A 100 21.98 22.45 -3.43
CA GLY A 100 22.88 21.37 -3.01
C GLY A 100 22.23 20.27 -2.16
N ARG A 101 20.94 20.40 -1.80
CA ARG A 101 20.19 19.40 -1.03
C ARG A 101 19.18 18.69 -1.90
N MET A 102 18.92 17.41 -1.60
CA MET A 102 17.86 16.64 -2.26
C MET A 102 16.54 16.78 -1.53
N TYR A 103 15.47 16.84 -2.32
CA TYR A 103 14.10 16.91 -1.85
C TYR A 103 13.25 15.91 -2.62
N LEU A 104 12.35 15.25 -1.90
CA LEU A 104 11.23 14.56 -2.50
C LEU A 104 10.07 15.55 -2.61
N GLN A 105 9.63 15.83 -3.83
CA GLN A 105 8.47 16.67 -4.10
C GLN A 105 7.26 15.81 -4.47
N VAL A 106 6.21 15.90 -3.66
CA VAL A 106 4.88 15.42 -4.04
C VAL A 106 4.17 16.53 -4.79
N MET A 107 3.97 16.31 -6.08
CA MET A 107 3.36 17.23 -7.02
C MET A 107 1.84 17.24 -6.84
N TRP A 108 1.19 18.33 -7.24
CA TRP A 108 -0.27 18.48 -7.13
C TRP A 108 -1.06 17.76 -8.23
N LYS A 109 -0.38 17.27 -9.28
CA LYS A 109 -0.99 16.46 -10.33
C LYS A 109 -1.16 15.03 -9.85
N PHE A 110 -2.27 14.40 -10.20
CA PHE A 110 -2.58 13.02 -9.81
C PHE A 110 -3.16 12.24 -10.98
N LEU A 111 -3.00 10.91 -10.95
CA LEU A 111 -3.30 9.99 -12.04
C LEU A 111 -4.77 10.07 -12.51
N GLU A 112 -5.70 10.32 -11.60
CA GLU A 112 -7.14 10.38 -11.86
C GLU A 112 -7.58 11.66 -12.61
N GLN A 113 -6.68 12.59 -12.90
CA GLN A 113 -6.97 13.76 -13.75
C GLN A 113 -6.93 13.39 -15.23
N ARG A 114 -7.94 13.84 -16.00
CA ARG A 114 -7.99 13.66 -17.48
C ARG A 114 -6.76 14.18 -18.23
N SER A 115 -6.06 15.16 -17.67
CA SER A 115 -4.88 15.80 -18.29
C SER A 115 -3.58 15.43 -17.57
N PHE A 116 -3.52 14.26 -16.96
CA PHE A 116 -2.28 13.75 -16.38
C PHE A 116 -1.29 13.40 -17.51
N PRO A 117 -0.01 13.81 -17.42
CA PRO A 117 0.94 13.68 -18.53
C PRO A 117 1.45 12.26 -18.76
N LEU A 118 1.27 11.34 -17.81
CA LEU A 118 1.77 9.97 -17.88
C LEU A 118 0.61 8.97 -17.93
N THR A 119 0.82 7.82 -18.55
CA THR A 119 -0.07 6.67 -18.39
C THR A 119 0.11 6.00 -17.02
N GLU A 120 -0.82 5.11 -16.62
CA GLU A 120 -0.70 4.39 -15.35
C GLU A 120 0.60 3.56 -15.26
N THR A 121 1.01 2.94 -16.37
CA THR A 121 2.25 2.16 -16.44
C THR A 121 3.48 3.05 -16.24
N GLU A 122 3.55 4.17 -16.96
CA GLU A 122 4.67 5.12 -16.84
C GLU A 122 4.73 5.76 -15.45
N TYR A 123 3.57 6.07 -14.85
CA TYR A 123 3.47 6.55 -13.48
C TYR A 123 4.05 5.53 -12.49
N MET A 124 3.68 4.25 -12.62
CA MET A 124 4.22 3.19 -11.77
C MET A 124 5.73 3.01 -11.96
N GLN A 125 6.23 3.07 -13.20
CA GLN A 125 7.67 3.01 -13.48
C GLN A 125 8.42 4.19 -12.88
N GLN A 126 7.86 5.40 -12.95
CA GLN A 126 8.46 6.58 -12.33
C GLN A 126 8.53 6.43 -10.81
N LEU A 127 7.46 5.96 -10.18
CA LEU A 127 7.46 5.70 -8.74
C LEU A 127 8.46 4.63 -8.33
N ASP A 128 8.62 3.58 -9.14
CA ASP A 128 9.58 2.51 -8.89
C ASP A 128 11.01 3.03 -8.97
N ALA A 129 11.34 3.82 -10.00
CA ALA A 129 12.62 4.49 -10.11
C ALA A 129 12.90 5.43 -8.93
N VAL A 130 11.89 6.20 -8.49
CA VAL A 130 12.04 7.04 -7.29
C VAL A 130 12.28 6.19 -6.05
N ALA A 131 11.55 5.08 -5.88
CA ALA A 131 11.72 4.17 -4.75
C ALA A 131 13.12 3.55 -4.72
N GLU A 132 13.67 3.18 -5.88
CA GLU A 132 15.04 2.68 -6.02
C GLU A 132 16.06 3.68 -5.44
N TYR A 133 16.02 4.94 -5.87
CA TYR A 133 16.90 5.98 -5.32
C TYR A 133 16.70 6.22 -3.81
N LEU A 134 15.46 6.16 -3.32
CA LEU A 134 15.19 6.32 -1.89
C LEU A 134 15.78 5.18 -1.05
N ASN A 135 15.81 3.96 -1.61
CA ASN A 135 16.47 2.81 -0.98
C ASN A 135 17.99 2.93 -1.05
N GLU A 136 18.54 3.34 -2.19
CA GLU A 136 19.99 3.53 -2.35
C GLU A 136 20.56 4.56 -1.37
N TRP A 137 19.79 5.61 -1.06
CA TRP A 137 20.19 6.64 -0.11
C TRP A 137 19.80 6.34 1.35
N ASP A 138 19.16 5.21 1.62
CA ASP A 138 18.67 4.83 2.96
C ASP A 138 17.74 5.88 3.61
N VAL A 139 17.00 6.65 2.79
CA VAL A 139 16.10 7.73 3.25
C VAL A 139 14.62 7.35 3.24
N ALA A 140 14.30 6.07 3.02
CA ALA A 140 12.93 5.57 2.92
C ALA A 140 12.09 5.87 4.18
N ASP A 141 12.63 5.69 5.39
CA ASP A 141 11.90 6.01 6.64
C ASP A 141 11.62 7.52 6.78
N THR A 142 12.61 8.36 6.46
CA THR A 142 12.46 9.82 6.45
C THR A 142 11.32 10.26 5.53
N VAL A 143 11.19 9.64 4.36
CA VAL A 143 10.08 9.91 3.43
C VAL A 143 8.74 9.47 4.01
N ARG A 144 8.64 8.24 4.54
CA ARG A 144 7.42 7.74 5.18
C ARG A 144 6.96 8.70 6.29
N GLN A 145 7.87 9.12 7.16
CA GLN A 145 7.59 10.08 8.22
C GLN A 145 7.21 11.46 7.67
N GLY A 146 7.92 11.96 6.65
CA GLY A 146 7.65 13.25 6.02
C GLY A 146 6.26 13.34 5.40
N ILE A 147 5.80 12.28 4.74
CA ILE A 147 4.44 12.19 4.18
C ILE A 147 3.39 12.18 5.31
N LEU A 148 3.63 11.42 6.38
CA LEU A 148 2.71 11.34 7.52
C LEU A 148 2.59 12.68 8.26
N GLN A 149 3.70 13.39 8.45
CA GLN A 149 3.77 14.69 9.13
C GLN A 149 3.23 15.85 8.29
N ALA A 150 3.12 15.70 6.97
CA ALA A 150 2.59 16.73 6.09
C ALA A 150 1.12 17.08 6.45
N ARG A 151 0.90 18.32 6.88
CA ARG A 151 -0.42 18.80 7.35
C ARG A 151 -1.38 19.14 6.22
N LYS A 152 -0.87 19.80 5.18
CA LYS A 152 -1.68 20.29 4.05
C LYS A 152 -1.42 19.40 2.83
N PRO A 153 -2.44 19.03 2.04
CA PRO A 153 -2.27 18.26 0.80
C PRO A 153 -1.59 19.09 -0.31
N PRO A 154 -1.03 18.45 -1.34
CA PRO A 154 -0.57 19.14 -2.53
C PRO A 154 -1.79 19.56 -3.37
N GLY A 155 -1.75 20.76 -3.95
CA GLY A 155 -2.92 21.32 -4.63
C GLY A 155 -2.81 22.80 -4.97
N TYR A 156 -3.90 23.38 -5.46
CA TYR A 156 -4.00 24.81 -5.72
C TYR A 156 -4.30 25.58 -4.43
N THR A 157 -3.64 26.73 -4.28
CA THR A 157 -3.90 27.68 -3.20
C THR A 157 -4.86 28.77 -3.69
N GLY A 158 -5.51 29.49 -2.78
CA GLY A 158 -6.57 30.48 -3.09
C GLY A 158 -6.16 31.67 -3.99
N GLY A 159 -4.91 31.74 -4.44
CA GLY A 159 -4.40 32.73 -5.40
C GLY A 159 -4.00 32.15 -6.77
N GLY A 160 -4.46 30.94 -7.13
CA GLY A 160 -4.12 30.30 -8.40
C GLY A 160 -2.74 29.63 -8.45
N ASN A 161 -1.91 29.83 -7.43
CA ASN A 161 -0.61 29.18 -7.32
C ASN A 161 -0.76 27.72 -6.89
N ALA A 162 -0.03 26.84 -7.56
CA ALA A 162 0.06 25.44 -7.18
C ALA A 162 1.12 25.23 -6.10
N ARG A 163 0.85 24.32 -5.17
CA ARG A 163 1.72 23.99 -4.03
C ARG A 163 2.06 22.51 -4.07
N CYS A 164 3.35 22.20 -4.14
CA CYS A 164 3.88 20.87 -3.89
C CYS A 164 4.24 20.70 -2.41
N ILE A 165 4.47 19.45 -2.00
CA ILE A 165 5.02 19.12 -0.68
C ILE A 165 6.46 18.72 -0.89
N SER A 166 7.39 19.51 -0.37
CA SER A 166 8.83 19.23 -0.43
C SER A 166 9.29 18.63 0.89
N ILE A 167 9.70 17.36 0.87
CA ILE A 167 10.26 16.64 2.01
C ILE A 167 11.78 16.67 1.85
N PRO A 168 12.54 17.26 2.79
CA PRO A 168 14.00 17.27 2.73
C PRO A 168 14.54 15.84 2.91
N LEU A 169 15.48 15.45 2.06
CA LEU A 169 16.20 14.20 2.18
C LEU A 169 17.57 14.47 2.80
N ALA A 170 17.96 13.68 3.80
CA ALA A 170 19.25 13.78 4.49
C ALA A 170 20.39 13.14 3.67
N VAL A 171 20.50 13.52 2.40
CA VAL A 171 21.53 13.02 1.48
C VAL A 171 22.60 14.08 1.33
N ASP A 172 23.82 13.76 1.74
CA ASP A 172 24.99 14.59 1.45
C ASP A 172 25.45 14.30 0.03
N LEU A 173 25.24 15.26 -0.88
CA LEU A 173 25.70 15.15 -2.26
C LEU A 173 27.04 15.86 -2.49
N GLY A 174 27.86 16.08 -1.45
CA GLY A 174 29.22 16.58 -1.57
C GLY A 174 29.33 17.84 -2.44
N GLY A 175 28.90 18.99 -1.91
CA GLY A 175 29.04 20.30 -2.56
C GLY A 175 30.48 20.83 -2.49
N GLY A 176 31.43 20.17 -3.15
CA GLY A 176 32.85 20.55 -3.10
C GLY A 176 33.37 21.41 -4.26
N ARG A 177 32.56 21.74 -5.28
CA ARG A 177 33.03 22.47 -6.49
C ARG A 177 32.32 23.79 -6.81
N SER A 178 31.28 24.13 -6.05
CA SER A 178 30.51 25.37 -6.30
C SER A 178 30.98 26.57 -5.47
N ALA A 179 31.95 26.36 -4.57
CA ALA A 179 32.50 27.42 -3.71
C ALA A 179 33.78 28.08 -4.28
N GLU A 180 34.27 27.64 -5.45
CA GLU A 180 35.55 28.09 -6.01
C GLU A 180 35.43 29.26 -7.01
N TRP A 181 34.20 29.67 -7.39
CA TRP A 181 33.94 30.73 -8.38
C TRP A 181 33.08 31.89 -7.85
N GLN A 182 33.16 32.19 -6.54
CA GLN A 182 32.47 33.32 -5.92
C GLN A 182 33.42 34.43 -5.49
#